data_AF-A0A1A0HDI2-F1
#
_entry.id   AF-A0A1A0HDI2-F1
#
_cell.length_a   1.000
_cell.length_b   1.000
_cell.length_c   1.000
_cell.angle_alpha   90.00
_cell.angle_beta   90.00
_cell.angle_gamma   90.00
#
_symmetry.space_group_name_H-M   'P 1'
#
loop_
_entity.id
_entity.type
_entity.pdbx_description
1 polymer ?
#
loop_
_entity_poly.entity_id
_entity_poly.type
_entity_poly.pdbx_seq_one_letter_code
_entity_poly.pdbx_strand_id
1 'polypeptide(L)'
;DELPWSIHAQGLKSCLVAIRCDGPIILHDVENLVLILECHQLRIHNMRNCQVYALVANDRVIIEDSRDLIFLGFSEDALGPPCFVVDDFDWPTSETVNPHFKMKTFSDD
;
A
#
# COMPACT_ATOMS: atom_id res chain seq x y z
N ASP A 1 -5.69 6.81 -22.89
CA ASP A 1 -6.11 5.44 -22.58
C ASP A 1 -6.97 5.44 -21.34
N GLU A 2 -8.09 4.72 -21.37
CA GLU A 2 -9.01 4.61 -20.23
C GLU A 2 -8.43 3.58 -19.26
N LEU A 3 -8.25 3.98 -18.01
CA LEU A 3 -7.78 3.10 -16.94
C LEU A 3 -8.93 2.26 -16.41
N PRO A 4 -8.67 1.08 -15.83
CA PRO A 4 -9.71 0.33 -15.15
C PRO A 4 -10.29 1.15 -13.99
N TRP A 5 -11.59 1.02 -13.74
CA TRP A 5 -12.27 1.68 -12.61
C TRP A 5 -11.93 1.06 -11.26
N SER A 6 -11.50 -0.21 -11.23
CA SER A 6 -11.06 -0.88 -10.01
C SER A 6 -10.18 -2.08 -10.36
N ILE A 7 -9.35 -2.47 -9.40
CA ILE A 7 -8.54 -3.69 -9.48
C ILE A 7 -8.74 -4.47 -8.20
N HIS A 8 -9.04 -5.76 -8.33
CA HIS A 8 -8.92 -6.74 -7.25
C HIS A 8 -7.83 -7.74 -7.64
N ALA A 9 -6.83 -7.91 -6.78
CA ALA A 9 -5.79 -8.91 -6.98
C ALA A 9 -5.63 -9.76 -5.72
N GLN A 10 -5.44 -11.07 -5.92
CA GLN A 10 -5.36 -12.03 -4.83
C GLN A 10 -4.28 -13.09 -5.07
N GLY A 11 -3.64 -13.57 -4.00
CA GLY A 11 -2.72 -14.71 -4.05
C GLY A 11 -1.38 -14.38 -4.72
N LEU A 12 -0.95 -13.12 -4.66
CA LEU A 12 0.31 -12.68 -5.24
C LEU A 12 1.47 -13.04 -4.31
N LYS A 13 2.49 -13.72 -4.83
CA LYS A 13 3.64 -14.16 -4.02
C LYS A 13 4.94 -14.03 -4.78
N SER A 14 5.95 -13.47 -4.11
CA SER A 14 7.35 -13.45 -4.60
C SER A 14 7.51 -12.85 -6.00
N CYS A 15 6.84 -11.72 -6.25
CA CYS A 15 6.90 -11.03 -7.54
C CYS A 15 7.05 -9.51 -7.37
N LEU A 16 7.22 -8.83 -8.52
CA LEU A 16 7.15 -7.38 -8.65
C LEU A 16 5.86 -7.06 -9.41
N VAL A 17 5.03 -6.16 -8.88
CA VAL A 17 3.76 -5.79 -9.49
C VAL A 17 3.66 -4.27 -9.62
N ALA A 18 3.27 -3.80 -10.81
CA ALA A 18 2.96 -2.41 -11.07
C ALA A 18 1.52 -2.31 -11.60
N ILE A 19 0.64 -1.60 -10.89
CA ILE A 19 -0.79 -1.51 -11.23
C ILE A 19 -1.33 -0.10 -11.04
N ARG A 20 -2.27 0.31 -11.90
CA ARG A 20 -2.90 1.63 -11.84
C ARG A 20 -4.38 1.54 -12.19
N CYS A 21 -5.23 2.24 -11.45
CA CYS A 21 -6.66 2.37 -11.73
C CYS A 21 -7.23 3.71 -11.26
N ASP A 22 -8.36 4.13 -11.81
CA ASP A 22 -9.00 5.41 -11.41
C ASP A 22 -9.79 5.32 -10.11
N GLY A 23 -10.16 4.10 -9.69
CA GLY A 23 -10.88 3.86 -8.43
C GLY A 23 -10.06 3.02 -7.45
N PRO A 24 -10.68 2.05 -6.75
CA PRO A 24 -10.01 1.32 -5.69
C PRO A 24 -9.13 0.18 -6.19
N ILE A 25 -8.02 -0.04 -5.49
CA ILE A 25 -7.23 -1.27 -5.53
C ILE A 25 -7.49 -2.04 -4.24
N ILE A 26 -7.91 -3.29 -4.38
CA ILE A 26 -8.17 -4.22 -3.27
C ILE A 26 -7.22 -5.41 -3.42
N LEU A 27 -6.43 -5.68 -2.37
CA LEU A 27 -5.39 -6.71 -2.36
C LEU A 27 -5.63 -7.71 -1.25
N HIS A 28 -5.77 -8.98 -1.59
CA HIS A 28 -5.96 -10.08 -0.64
C HIS A 28 -4.83 -11.10 -0.75
N ASP A 29 -4.37 -11.65 0.37
CA ASP A 29 -3.42 -12.76 0.42
C ASP A 29 -2.14 -12.49 -0.40
N VAL A 30 -1.37 -11.48 0.01
CA VAL A 30 -0.16 -11.03 -0.69
C VAL A 30 1.08 -11.23 0.18
N GLU A 31 2.14 -11.83 -0.36
CA GLU A 31 3.34 -12.18 0.42
C GLU A 31 4.64 -11.94 -0.35
N ASN A 32 5.66 -11.38 0.33
CA ASN A 32 7.02 -11.24 -0.19
C ASN A 32 7.08 -10.50 -1.53
N LEU A 33 6.49 -9.30 -1.59
CA LEU A 33 6.25 -8.58 -2.84
C LEU A 33 6.81 -7.15 -2.79
N VAL A 34 7.24 -6.65 -3.95
CA VAL A 34 7.43 -5.22 -4.20
C VAL A 34 6.28 -4.74 -5.08
N LEU A 35 5.50 -3.79 -4.57
CA LEU A 35 4.29 -3.29 -5.21
C LEU A 35 4.46 -1.81 -5.55
N ILE A 36 4.16 -1.44 -6.78
CA ILE A 36 4.07 -0.05 -7.23
C ILE A 36 2.63 0.19 -7.69
N LEU A 37 1.95 1.18 -7.09
CA LEU A 37 0.56 1.44 -7.42
C LEU A 37 0.15 2.91 -7.43
N GLU A 38 -0.84 3.21 -8.26
CA GLU A 38 -1.57 4.48 -8.28
C GLU A 38 -3.08 4.20 -8.29
N CYS A 39 -3.81 4.78 -7.32
CA CYS A 39 -5.25 4.57 -7.20
C CYS A 39 -5.96 5.70 -6.43
N HIS A 40 -7.29 5.66 -6.39
CA HIS A 40 -8.07 6.56 -5.54
C HIS A 40 -8.18 6.05 -4.10
N GLN A 41 -8.26 4.74 -3.88
CA GLN A 41 -8.31 4.13 -2.55
C GLN A 41 -7.57 2.79 -2.55
N LEU A 42 -6.75 2.54 -1.53
CA LEU A 42 -6.06 1.26 -1.34
C LEU A 42 -6.65 0.51 -0.13
N ARG A 43 -7.06 -0.74 -0.33
CA ARG A 43 -7.49 -1.66 0.74
C ARG A 43 -6.69 -2.95 0.67
N ILE A 44 -6.13 -3.35 1.79
CA ILE A 44 -5.26 -4.51 1.90
C ILE A 44 -5.79 -5.42 3.01
N HIS A 45 -5.90 -6.70 2.71
CA HIS A 45 -6.22 -7.74 3.69
C HIS A 45 -5.23 -8.90 3.55
N ASN A 46 -4.66 -9.37 4.67
CA ASN A 46 -3.69 -10.46 4.69
C ASN A 46 -2.44 -10.24 3.80
N MET A 47 -1.75 -9.10 3.99
CA MET A 47 -0.46 -8.83 3.35
C MET A 47 0.72 -9.00 4.33
N ARG A 48 1.79 -9.66 3.88
CA ARG A 48 2.96 -9.99 4.72
C ARG A 48 4.27 -9.69 4.02
N ASN A 49 5.21 -9.06 4.72
CA ASN A 49 6.59 -8.84 4.26
C ASN A 49 6.64 -8.20 2.86
N CYS A 50 6.02 -7.03 2.71
CA CYS A 50 5.89 -6.35 1.42
C CYS A 50 6.38 -4.90 1.49
N GLN A 51 6.94 -4.43 0.38
CA GLN A 51 7.23 -3.02 0.15
C GLN A 51 6.21 -2.45 -0.82
N VAL A 52 5.54 -1.38 -0.43
CA VAL A 52 4.44 -0.77 -1.17
C VAL A 52 4.79 0.68 -1.48
N TYR A 53 5.07 0.94 -2.74
CA TYR A 53 5.23 2.26 -3.33
C TYR A 53 3.86 2.70 -3.82
N ALA A 54 3.28 3.71 -3.17
CA ALA A 54 1.88 4.06 -3.36
C ALA A 54 1.68 5.56 -3.61
N LEU A 55 0.84 5.84 -4.60
CA LEU A 55 0.18 7.12 -4.79
C LEU A 55 -1.33 6.89 -4.63
N VAL A 56 -1.93 7.48 -3.59
CA VAL A 56 -3.33 7.22 -3.20
C VAL A 56 -4.07 8.55 -3.07
N ALA A 57 -5.03 8.80 -3.97
CA ALA A 57 -5.62 10.14 -4.14
C ALA A 57 -6.58 10.58 -3.02
N ASN A 58 -7.13 9.64 -2.23
CA ASN A 58 -8.00 9.98 -1.09
C ASN A 58 -7.25 10.06 0.25
N ASP A 59 -5.91 10.05 0.21
CA ASP A 59 -5.01 10.14 1.35
C ASP A 59 -5.16 9.02 2.38
N ARG A 60 -5.80 7.88 2.03
CA ARG A 60 -6.13 6.83 3.01
C ARG A 60 -5.91 5.41 2.48
N VAL A 61 -5.05 4.68 3.17
CA VAL A 61 -4.82 3.24 3.01
C VAL A 61 -5.47 2.50 4.17
N ILE A 62 -6.22 1.45 3.89
CA ILE A 62 -6.78 0.58 4.94
C ILE A 62 -6.03 -0.75 4.89
N ILE A 63 -5.54 -1.20 6.03
CA ILE A 63 -4.98 -2.54 6.20
C ILE A 63 -5.77 -3.31 7.27
N GLU A 64 -5.85 -4.62 7.08
CA GLU A 64 -6.41 -5.58 8.03
C GLU A 64 -5.67 -6.91 7.86
N ASP A 65 -5.54 -7.66 8.95
CA ASP A 65 -4.76 -8.89 9.06
C ASP A 65 -3.40 -8.77 8.37
N SER A 66 -2.67 -7.66 8.51
CA SER A 66 -1.45 -7.39 7.73
C SER A 66 -0.27 -7.09 8.63
N ARG A 67 0.97 -7.43 8.22
CA ARG A 67 2.18 -7.15 9.02
C ARG A 67 3.44 -7.12 8.19
N ASP A 68 4.51 -6.57 8.77
CA ASP A 68 5.82 -6.42 8.13
C ASP A 68 5.72 -5.62 6.81
N LEU A 69 4.89 -4.58 6.81
CA LEU A 69 4.70 -3.71 5.65
C LEU A 69 5.62 -2.50 5.71
N ILE A 70 6.15 -2.11 4.56
CA ILE A 70 6.86 -0.84 4.39
C ILE A 70 6.14 -0.04 3.30
N PHE A 71 5.68 1.16 3.66
CA PHE A 71 5.05 2.08 2.72
C PHE A 71 6.03 3.20 2.34
N LEU A 72 6.12 3.46 1.05
CA LEU A 72 6.85 4.59 0.45
C LEU A 72 5.91 5.36 -0.47
N GLY A 73 6.13 6.67 -0.58
CA GLY A 73 5.43 7.52 -1.54
C GLY A 73 6.24 7.72 -2.81
N PHE A 74 5.56 8.12 -3.87
CA PHE A 74 6.20 8.66 -5.06
C PHE A 74 5.34 9.76 -5.67
N SER A 75 5.99 10.67 -6.39
CA SER A 75 5.39 11.63 -7.31
C SER A 75 5.93 11.35 -8.73
N GLU A 76 5.42 12.08 -9.73
CA GLU A 76 5.67 11.83 -11.17
C GLU A 76 7.07 11.30 -11.49
N ASP A 77 8.12 11.94 -10.95
CA ASP A 77 9.50 11.63 -11.29
C ASP A 77 10.38 11.22 -10.10
N ALA A 78 9.83 11.11 -8.88
CA ALA A 78 10.65 10.94 -7.69
C ALA A 78 9.99 10.11 -6.59
N LEU A 79 10.81 9.29 -5.92
CA LEU A 79 10.43 8.68 -4.64
C LEU A 79 10.41 9.76 -3.56
N GLY A 80 9.44 9.64 -2.65
CA GLY A 80 9.19 10.66 -1.64
C GLY A 80 8.51 10.09 -0.41
N PRO A 81 8.19 10.96 0.56
CA PRO A 81 7.37 10.55 1.69
C PRO A 81 5.98 10.12 1.20
N PRO A 82 5.38 9.08 1.80
CA PRO A 82 3.97 8.78 1.59
C PRO A 82 3.08 9.99 1.90
N CYS A 83 2.15 10.31 1.01
CA CYS A 83 1.17 11.39 1.19
C CYS A 83 -0.20 10.90 1.69
N PHE A 84 -0.23 9.78 2.42
CA PHE A 84 -1.44 9.16 2.92
C PHE A 84 -1.26 8.68 4.36
N VAL A 85 -2.37 8.48 5.07
CA VAL A 85 -2.39 7.80 6.36
C VAL A 85 -2.79 6.34 6.16
N VAL A 86 -2.31 5.48 7.06
CA VAL A 86 -2.67 4.06 7.10
C VAL A 86 -3.55 3.82 8.31
N ASP A 87 -4.77 3.35 8.08
CA ASP A 87 -5.63 2.83 9.13
C ASP A 87 -5.50 1.31 9.19
N ASP A 88 -5.10 0.85 10.35
CA ASP A 88 -4.98 -0.56 10.64
C ASP A 88 -6.15 -1.00 11.51
N PHE A 89 -7.00 -1.86 10.96
CA PHE A 89 -8.18 -2.34 11.67
C PHE A 89 -7.84 -3.33 12.79
N ASP A 90 -6.66 -3.95 12.76
CA ASP A 90 -6.16 -4.78 13.87
C ASP A 90 -5.53 -3.94 15.00
N TRP A 91 -5.29 -2.65 14.74
CA TRP A 91 -4.67 -1.72 15.69
C TRP A 91 -5.47 -0.41 15.77
N PRO A 92 -6.68 -0.41 16.35
CA PRO A 92 -7.61 0.72 16.34
C PRO A 92 -7.24 1.81 17.37
N THR A 93 -5.96 2.17 17.45
CA THR A 93 -5.42 3.23 18.31
C THR A 93 -4.26 3.95 17.64
N SER A 94 -4.13 5.25 17.89
CA SER A 94 -2.99 6.08 17.49
C SER A 94 -2.07 6.44 18.66
N GLU A 95 -2.35 5.92 19.87
CA GLU A 95 -1.60 6.24 21.10
C GLU A 95 -0.19 5.62 21.12
N THR A 96 0.03 4.59 20.31
CA THR A 96 1.27 3.82 20.24
C THR A 96 1.67 3.60 18.80
N VAL A 97 2.97 3.32 18.59
CA VAL A 97 3.50 3.02 17.25
C VAL A 97 2.86 1.72 16.76
N ASN A 98 2.23 1.77 15.59
CA ASN A 98 1.65 0.60 14.96
C ASN A 98 2.75 -0.43 14.62
N PRO A 99 2.63 -1.70 15.05
CA PRO A 99 3.66 -2.72 14.83
C PRO A 99 3.62 -3.37 13.45
N HIS A 100 2.53 -3.21 12.69
CA HIS A 100 2.26 -3.92 11.44
C HIS A 100 2.85 -3.24 10.20
N PHE A 101 3.12 -1.94 10.26
CA PHE A 101 3.71 -1.21 9.15
C PHE A 101 4.73 -0.16 9.59
N LYS A 102 5.55 0.26 8.62
CA LYS A 102 6.44 1.41 8.74
C LYS A 102 6.24 2.33 7.54
N MET A 103 6.27 3.62 7.79
CA MET A 103 6.35 4.64 6.73
C MET A 103 7.83 5.00 6.56
N LYS A 104 8.36 4.91 5.34
CA LYS A 104 9.75 5.25 5.03
C LYS A 104 9.83 6.34 3.96
N THR A 105 10.94 7.06 3.99
CA THR A 105 11.42 7.89 2.88
C THR A 105 12.61 7.19 2.21
N PHE A 106 12.89 7.52 0.94
CA PHE A 106 13.99 6.89 0.22
C PHE A 106 15.39 7.22 0.77
N SER A 107 15.50 8.21 1.66
CA SER A 107 16.75 8.53 2.38
C SER A 107 17.02 7.63 3.59
N ASP A 108 16.11 6.71 3.93
CA ASP A 108 16.18 5.86 5.14
C ASP A 108 16.86 4.49 4.90
N ASP A 109 17.63 4.36 3.81
CA ASP A 109 18.48 3.21 3.44
C ASP A 109 19.91 3.70 3.13
#